data_AF-A0A3D5Q6I7-F1
#
_entry.id   AF-A0A3D5Q6I7-F1
#
_cell.length_a   1.000
_cell.length_b   1.000
_cell.length_c   1.000
_cell.angle_alpha   90.00
_cell.angle_beta   90.00
_cell.angle_gamma   90.00
#
_symmetry.space_group_name_H-M   'P 1'
#
loop_
_entity.id
_entity.type
_entity.pdbx_description
1 polymer ?
#
loop_
_entity_poly.entity_id
_entity_poly.type
_entity_poly.pdbx_seq_one_letter_code
_entity_poly.pdbx_strand_id
1 'polypeptide(L)'
;MTSHASSSNANTSSIAARPIGVERAQRSDLPHCVILPALTRPVSGQPPVRIFLGTQSAQIRAQRIFFYSVEKFRDTSREYRIYLMKDISGFDRRRWRTGFTNYRFAIPEFAGGEGRAIYNDVDQIYLEDPANLFDLPMDDHGYLAISAKDTSVMLIDCARMKPWWNLERARNDDKKTLSDTPANIPGLWGALDGGWNTRDDEYAHLQARVLHYTALHQQPWQPTPRDYSYHPNPLGDLWFELEREADAEGYGPFRAKVPSPWYAEALRALDKQTAKPRQASPHALELTHTLNVSGLQWCHPRARQALESAPLPVSQVREVTPDALTGPAAIDDAVAVTGLLEHLPGEDVPWVLATLARSARKLLYVGLTLSAARGADNTARDNANWWRRQLRTLTQQYPHLAWHLDIHRGEGSPVETTQSALTGARQPGTNSARQPHIWLLFGKHQGDNEQLRQLARHLGWPCEEKPLQFAGKPRKYRMLMPPSPAGLSQESLAQLQPP
;
A
#
# COMPACT_ATOMS: atom_id res chain seq x y z
N MET A 1 -52.28 6.73 -7.97
CA MET A 1 -51.15 5.78 -7.78
C MET A 1 -50.24 5.93 -8.97
N THR A 2 -49.33 6.90 -8.90
CA THR A 2 -48.43 7.29 -9.98
C THR A 2 -47.06 6.66 -9.73
N SER A 3 -46.65 5.81 -10.66
CA SER A 3 -45.31 5.22 -10.73
C SER A 3 -44.29 6.30 -11.06
N HIS A 4 -43.35 6.56 -10.14
CA HIS A 4 -42.10 7.23 -10.49
C HIS A 4 -41.03 6.18 -10.75
N ALA A 5 -40.77 5.99 -12.05
CA ALA A 5 -39.58 5.33 -12.54
C ALA A 5 -38.36 6.19 -12.18
N SER A 6 -37.50 5.66 -11.30
CA SER A 6 -36.19 6.24 -11.02
C SER A 6 -35.33 6.14 -12.27
N SER A 7 -34.95 7.30 -12.80
CA SER A 7 -33.98 7.44 -13.88
C SER A 7 -32.58 7.03 -13.39
N SER A 8 -32.21 5.77 -13.60
CA SER A 8 -30.83 5.31 -13.49
C SER A 8 -30.06 5.78 -14.74
N ASN A 9 -29.57 7.02 -14.72
CA ASN A 9 -28.68 7.50 -15.77
C ASN A 9 -27.24 7.06 -15.49
N ALA A 10 -26.74 6.29 -16.45
CA ALA A 10 -25.42 5.69 -16.53
C ALA A 10 -24.27 6.69 -16.41
N ASN A 11 -23.36 6.44 -15.45
CA ASN A 11 -21.92 6.61 -15.66
C ASN A 11 -21.11 5.77 -14.64
N THR A 12 -21.45 4.50 -14.48
CA THR A 12 -20.84 3.59 -13.49
C THR A 12 -19.60 2.88 -14.06
N SER A 13 -18.58 3.63 -14.46
CA SER A 13 -17.25 3.02 -14.58
C SER A 13 -16.68 2.86 -13.16
N SER A 14 -16.20 1.66 -12.83
CA SER A 14 -15.48 1.40 -11.58
C SER A 14 -14.39 2.43 -11.38
N ILE A 15 -14.15 2.85 -10.12
CA ILE A 15 -13.12 3.82 -9.78
C ILE A 15 -11.74 3.34 -10.29
N ALA A 16 -11.48 2.04 -10.25
CA ALA A 16 -10.25 1.43 -10.78
C ALA A 16 -10.05 1.62 -12.29
N ALA A 17 -11.12 1.79 -13.06
CA ALA A 17 -11.06 1.98 -14.51
C ALA A 17 -10.82 3.46 -14.91
N ARG A 18 -11.00 4.41 -13.98
CA ARG A 18 -10.91 5.84 -14.28
C ARG A 18 -9.51 6.23 -14.79
N PRO A 19 -9.41 7.20 -15.70
CA PRO A 19 -8.14 7.74 -16.14
C PRO A 19 -7.40 8.46 -15.02
N ILE A 20 -6.07 8.39 -15.07
CA ILE A 20 -5.17 9.13 -14.20
C ILE A 20 -4.00 9.65 -15.05
N GLY A 21 -3.56 10.87 -14.76
CA GLY A 21 -2.38 11.49 -15.34
C GLY A 21 -1.27 11.65 -14.31
N VAL A 22 -0.03 11.77 -14.77
CA VAL A 22 1.13 12.06 -13.92
C VAL A 22 1.98 13.15 -14.55
N GLU A 23 2.01 14.32 -13.93
CA GLU A 23 2.93 15.42 -14.22
C GLU A 23 4.18 15.25 -13.35
N ARG A 24 5.31 14.90 -13.99
CA ARG A 24 6.57 14.69 -13.27
C ARG A 24 7.27 16.04 -13.04
N ALA A 25 7.61 16.34 -11.79
CA ALA A 25 8.53 17.42 -11.46
C ALA A 25 9.82 17.33 -12.27
N GLN A 26 10.26 18.48 -12.81
CA GLN A 26 11.51 18.61 -13.55
C GLN A 26 12.74 18.64 -12.65
N ARG A 27 12.54 18.91 -11.34
CA ARG A 27 13.58 18.97 -10.31
C ARG A 27 13.14 18.15 -9.11
N SER A 28 14.11 17.56 -8.41
CA SER A 28 13.85 16.75 -7.20
C SER A 28 13.38 17.56 -6.00
N ASP A 29 13.44 18.89 -6.07
CA ASP A 29 12.99 19.80 -5.03
C ASP A 29 11.56 20.32 -5.24
N LEU A 30 10.83 19.75 -6.20
CA LEU A 30 9.41 20.02 -6.46
C LEU A 30 8.59 18.73 -6.33
N PRO A 31 7.33 18.81 -5.86
CA PRO A 31 6.46 17.64 -5.80
C PRO A 31 6.02 17.19 -7.21
N HIS A 32 5.92 15.88 -7.40
CA HIS A 32 5.20 15.32 -8.57
C HIS A 32 3.70 15.52 -8.40
N CYS A 33 2.97 15.66 -9.51
CA CYS A 33 1.52 15.87 -9.50
C CYS A 33 0.80 14.66 -10.13
N VAL A 34 -0.18 14.13 -9.41
CA VAL A 34 -1.11 13.12 -9.90
C VAL A 34 -2.40 13.83 -10.29
N ILE A 35 -2.86 13.61 -11.52
CA ILE A 35 -4.04 14.27 -12.09
C ILE A 35 -5.18 13.27 -12.14
N LEU A 36 -6.27 13.59 -11.47
CA LEU A 36 -7.56 12.94 -11.63
C LEU A 36 -8.38 13.83 -12.58
N PRO A 37 -8.40 13.55 -13.89
CA PRO A 37 -9.06 14.42 -14.85
C PRO A 37 -10.58 14.42 -14.63
N ALA A 38 -11.25 15.46 -15.13
CA ALA A 38 -12.69 15.44 -15.29
C ALA A 38 -13.11 14.29 -16.22
N LEU A 39 -14.09 13.50 -15.81
CA LEU A 39 -14.65 12.38 -16.57
C LEU A 39 -15.82 12.80 -17.45
N THR A 40 -16.45 13.92 -17.10
CA THR A 40 -17.52 14.54 -17.88
C THR A 40 -17.07 15.91 -18.35
N ARG A 41 -17.81 16.50 -19.28
CA ARG A 41 -17.55 17.88 -19.72
C ARG A 41 -17.67 18.79 -18.50
N PRO A 42 -16.68 19.67 -18.21
CA PRO A 42 -16.76 20.58 -17.09
C PRO A 42 -18.05 21.38 -17.15
N VAL A 43 -18.86 21.29 -16.09
CA VAL A 43 -20.12 22.03 -15.99
C VAL A 43 -19.84 23.52 -15.75
N SER A 44 -18.68 23.84 -15.17
CA SER A 44 -18.24 25.19 -14.83
C SER A 44 -16.79 25.44 -15.29
N GLY A 45 -16.42 26.72 -15.45
CA GLY A 45 -15.03 27.16 -15.66
C GLY A 45 -14.20 27.21 -14.38
N GLN A 46 -14.58 26.45 -13.35
CA GLN A 46 -13.88 26.44 -12.06
C GLN A 46 -12.45 25.89 -12.23
N PRO A 47 -11.47 26.44 -11.49
CA PRO A 47 -10.10 25.94 -11.55
C PRO A 47 -10.00 24.52 -10.97
N PRO A 48 -9.00 23.73 -11.38
CA PRO A 48 -8.74 22.42 -10.77
C PRO A 48 -8.57 22.50 -9.25
N VAL A 49 -9.09 21.51 -8.54
CA VAL A 49 -8.87 21.39 -7.08
C VAL A 49 -7.43 20.95 -6.86
N ARG A 50 -6.63 21.76 -6.16
CA ARG A 50 -5.21 21.46 -5.87
C ARG A 50 -5.06 20.97 -4.44
N ILE A 51 -4.61 19.72 -4.27
CA ILE A 51 -4.36 19.09 -2.97
C ILE A 51 -2.87 18.79 -2.86
N PHE A 52 -2.22 19.28 -1.81
CA PHE A 52 -0.83 18.99 -1.49
C PHE A 52 -0.81 17.97 -0.36
N LEU A 53 -0.37 16.74 -0.68
CA LEU A 53 -0.44 15.60 0.21
C LEU A 53 0.92 15.32 0.87
N GLY A 54 1.00 15.50 2.19
CA GLY A 54 2.16 15.10 2.99
C GLY A 54 2.21 13.59 3.18
N THR A 55 3.18 12.91 2.56
CA THR A 55 3.30 11.45 2.59
C THR A 55 4.76 10.98 2.60
N GLN A 56 4.98 9.68 2.82
CA GLN A 56 6.31 9.06 2.84
C GLN A 56 6.23 7.60 2.39
N SER A 57 7.38 6.99 2.09
CA SER A 57 7.46 5.60 1.59
C SER A 57 6.78 4.56 2.51
N ALA A 58 6.83 4.76 3.83
CA ALA A 58 6.13 3.89 4.81
C ALA A 58 4.60 4.02 4.76
N GLN A 59 4.07 5.14 4.24
CA GLN A 59 2.65 5.49 4.23
C GLN A 59 1.94 5.09 2.93
N ILE A 60 2.57 4.27 2.07
CA ILE A 60 2.02 3.91 0.76
C ILE A 60 0.59 3.35 0.82
N ARG A 61 0.31 2.57 1.87
CA ARG A 61 -0.99 1.93 2.06
C ARG A 61 -2.06 2.98 2.37
N ALA A 62 -1.76 3.95 3.23
CA ALA A 62 -2.61 5.11 3.50
C ALA A 62 -2.75 6.01 2.27
N GLN A 63 -1.66 6.28 1.55
CA GLN A 63 -1.67 7.08 0.32
C GLN A 63 -2.62 6.52 -0.73
N ARG A 64 -2.62 5.19 -0.95
CA ARG A 64 -3.58 4.53 -1.84
C ARG A 64 -5.03 4.78 -1.41
N ILE A 65 -5.32 4.68 -0.12
CA ILE A 65 -6.68 4.87 0.41
C ILE A 65 -7.10 6.35 0.42
N PHE A 66 -6.16 7.27 0.64
CA PHE A 66 -6.38 8.70 0.43
C PHE A 66 -6.85 8.97 -1.01
N PHE A 67 -6.11 8.50 -2.01
CA PHE A 67 -6.49 8.63 -3.42
C PHE A 67 -7.87 8.01 -3.72
N TYR A 68 -8.12 6.82 -3.18
CA TYR A 68 -9.40 6.14 -3.36
C TYR A 68 -10.56 6.95 -2.74
N SER A 69 -10.38 7.52 -1.55
CA SER A 69 -11.39 8.37 -0.91
C SER A 69 -11.68 9.63 -1.73
N VAL A 70 -10.66 10.28 -2.31
CA VAL A 70 -10.87 11.42 -3.21
C VAL A 70 -11.64 10.99 -4.46
N GLU A 71 -11.25 9.91 -5.14
CA GLU A 71 -11.98 9.40 -6.30
C GLU A 71 -13.43 9.02 -5.98
N LYS A 72 -13.68 8.47 -4.79
CA LYS A 72 -15.02 8.05 -4.36
C LYS A 72 -15.98 9.23 -4.22
N PHE A 73 -15.51 10.37 -3.71
CA PHE A 73 -16.38 11.50 -3.36
C PHE A 73 -16.28 12.71 -4.29
N ARG A 74 -15.24 12.83 -5.11
CA ARG A 74 -15.04 14.00 -5.98
C ARG A 74 -16.17 14.22 -6.99
N ASP A 75 -16.45 15.48 -7.31
CA ASP A 75 -17.16 15.86 -8.51
C ASP A 75 -16.38 15.42 -9.76
N THR A 76 -16.91 14.41 -10.45
CA THR A 76 -16.30 13.88 -11.66
C THR A 76 -16.37 14.83 -12.86
N SER A 77 -17.03 15.99 -12.76
CA SER A 77 -16.98 17.06 -13.75
C SER A 77 -15.78 17.99 -13.59
N ARG A 78 -15.03 17.88 -12.49
CA ARG A 78 -13.88 18.73 -12.16
C ARG A 78 -12.57 17.94 -12.11
N GLU A 79 -11.48 18.61 -12.48
CA GLU A 79 -10.13 18.06 -12.37
C GLU A 79 -9.58 18.25 -10.94
N TYR A 80 -8.90 17.22 -10.42
CA TYR A 80 -8.21 17.25 -9.14
C TYR A 80 -6.73 16.99 -9.38
N ARG A 81 -5.88 17.84 -8.82
CA ARG A 81 -4.42 17.74 -8.90
C ARG A 81 -3.87 17.47 -7.50
N ILE A 82 -3.28 16.30 -7.32
CA ILE A 82 -2.73 15.86 -6.04
C ILE A 82 -1.19 15.88 -6.12
N TYR A 83 -0.59 16.87 -5.47
CA TYR A 83 0.85 17.06 -5.41
C TYR A 83 1.43 16.21 -4.27
N LEU A 84 2.24 15.21 -4.64
CA LEU A 84 2.84 14.25 -3.71
C LEU A 84 4.08 14.87 -3.06
N MET A 85 3.96 15.28 -1.80
CA MET A 85 5.07 15.80 -1.01
C MET A 85 5.77 14.68 -0.27
N LYS A 86 6.56 13.92 -1.04
CA LYS A 86 7.34 12.76 -0.61
C LYS A 86 8.78 12.90 -1.08
N ASP A 87 9.73 12.75 -0.16
CA ASP A 87 11.17 12.70 -0.45
C ASP A 87 11.68 13.88 -1.32
N ILE A 88 11.07 15.06 -1.16
CA ILE A 88 11.49 16.32 -1.79
C ILE A 88 12.89 16.70 -1.26
N SER A 89 13.81 17.00 -2.18
CA SER A 89 15.20 17.32 -1.87
C SER A 89 15.36 18.73 -1.28
N GLY A 90 16.47 18.94 -0.55
CA GLY A 90 16.83 20.22 0.05
C GLY A 90 16.27 20.47 1.45
N PHE A 91 15.64 19.48 2.09
CA PHE A 91 15.15 19.57 3.48
C PHE A 91 15.95 18.68 4.42
N ASP A 92 16.33 19.19 5.60
CA ASP A 92 16.85 18.36 6.69
C ASP A 92 15.70 17.79 7.52
N ARG A 93 15.43 16.50 7.31
CA ARG A 93 14.29 15.79 7.91
C ARG A 93 14.63 15.02 9.18
N ARG A 94 15.90 15.05 9.63
CA ARG A 94 16.39 14.16 10.71
C ARG A 94 15.65 14.31 12.04
N ARG A 95 15.11 15.50 12.31
CA ARG A 95 14.36 15.82 13.54
C ARG A 95 12.86 15.80 13.37
N TRP A 96 12.36 15.46 12.18
CA TRP A 96 10.94 15.47 11.92
C TRP A 96 10.30 14.19 12.48
N ARG A 97 9.10 14.35 13.05
CA ARG A 97 8.29 13.21 13.51
C ARG A 97 7.77 12.40 12.32
N THR A 98 7.40 13.09 11.25
CA THR A 98 7.02 12.48 9.97
C THR A 98 7.89 13.05 8.85
N GLY A 99 8.17 12.24 7.83
CA GLY A 99 9.07 12.60 6.73
C GLY A 99 8.59 13.73 5.81
N PHE A 100 7.47 14.37 6.15
CA PHE A 100 6.83 15.47 5.42
C PHE A 100 6.46 16.68 6.29
N THR A 101 6.94 16.76 7.54
CA THR A 101 6.53 17.76 8.55
C THR A 101 6.52 19.20 8.01
N ASN A 102 7.62 19.71 7.42
CA ASN A 102 7.68 21.11 6.98
C ASN A 102 7.27 21.34 5.52
N TYR A 103 6.99 20.30 4.72
CA TYR A 103 6.67 20.50 3.30
C TYR A 103 5.45 21.40 3.09
N ARG A 104 4.48 21.36 4.03
CA ARG A 104 3.27 22.20 4.02
C ARG A 104 3.56 23.70 3.95
N PHE A 105 4.70 24.15 4.49
CA PHE A 105 5.08 25.56 4.50
C PHE A 105 5.77 26.02 3.20
N ALA A 106 6.04 25.10 2.26
CA ALA A 106 6.55 25.43 0.93
C ALA A 106 5.43 25.50 -0.13
N ILE A 107 4.18 25.15 0.23
CA ILE A 107 3.05 25.07 -0.71
C ILE A 107 2.84 26.35 -1.51
N PRO A 108 2.88 27.58 -0.94
CA PRO A 108 2.71 28.78 -1.74
C PRO A 108 3.74 28.89 -2.88
N GLU A 109 5.00 28.52 -2.64
CA GLU A 109 6.03 28.51 -3.67
C GLU A 109 5.81 27.37 -4.69
N PHE A 110 5.45 26.17 -4.23
CA PHE A 110 5.14 25.04 -5.12
C PHE A 110 3.93 25.31 -6.03
N ALA A 111 3.00 26.13 -5.57
CA ALA A 111 1.85 26.59 -6.32
C ALA A 111 2.13 27.83 -7.19
N GLY A 112 3.39 28.27 -7.30
CA GLY A 112 3.78 29.46 -8.08
C GLY A 112 3.49 30.81 -7.40
N GLY A 113 2.94 30.80 -6.19
CA GLY A 113 2.47 32.00 -5.49
C GLY A 113 1.10 32.47 -5.96
N GLU A 114 0.28 31.58 -6.52
CA GLU A 114 -1.01 31.95 -7.12
C GLU A 114 -2.11 30.94 -6.78
N GLY A 115 -3.36 31.43 -6.71
CA GLY A 115 -4.57 30.64 -6.50
C GLY A 115 -4.67 29.98 -5.11
N ARG A 116 -5.58 29.00 -4.99
CA ARG A 116 -5.83 28.27 -3.73
C ARG A 116 -5.22 26.87 -3.70
N ALA A 117 -4.87 26.38 -2.52
CA ALA A 117 -4.35 25.02 -2.31
C ALA A 117 -4.93 24.42 -1.02
N ILE A 118 -5.29 23.14 -1.06
CA ILE A 118 -5.54 22.35 0.14
C ILE A 118 -4.25 21.68 0.57
N TYR A 119 -3.98 21.63 1.88
CA TYR A 119 -3.02 20.72 2.47
C TYR A 119 -3.72 19.60 3.24
N ASN A 120 -3.25 18.36 3.05
CA ASN A 120 -3.63 17.22 3.88
C ASN A 120 -2.40 16.40 4.29
N ASP A 121 -2.40 15.89 5.52
CA ASP A 121 -1.57 14.76 5.90
C ASP A 121 -2.18 13.45 5.35
N VAL A 122 -1.36 12.45 5.02
CA VAL A 122 -1.80 11.18 4.41
C VAL A 122 -2.62 10.28 5.34
N ASP A 123 -2.62 10.58 6.63
CA ASP A 123 -3.40 9.88 7.66
C ASP A 123 -4.85 10.38 7.78
N GLN A 124 -5.35 10.97 6.69
CA GLN A 124 -6.71 11.48 6.56
C GLN A 124 -7.46 10.77 5.44
N ILE A 125 -8.78 10.71 5.52
CA ILE A 125 -9.65 10.24 4.45
C ILE A 125 -10.81 11.21 4.24
N TYR A 126 -11.20 11.40 2.98
CA TYR A 126 -12.39 12.18 2.63
C TYR A 126 -13.65 11.33 2.77
N LEU A 127 -14.71 11.96 3.29
CA LEU A 127 -16.08 11.44 3.36
C LEU A 127 -17.06 12.30 2.54
N GLU A 128 -16.55 13.38 1.93
CA GLU A 128 -17.25 14.31 1.05
C GLU A 128 -16.26 14.86 0.01
N ASP A 129 -16.76 15.53 -1.04
CA ASP A 129 -15.95 16.10 -2.11
C ASP A 129 -14.94 17.16 -1.58
N PRO A 130 -13.62 16.99 -1.84
CA PRO A 130 -12.62 18.02 -1.53
C PRO A 130 -12.87 19.39 -2.17
N ALA A 131 -13.63 19.48 -3.26
CA ALA A 131 -14.01 20.76 -3.88
C ALA A 131 -14.79 21.67 -2.93
N ASN A 132 -15.62 21.08 -2.05
CA ASN A 132 -16.39 21.85 -1.09
C ASN A 132 -15.50 22.56 -0.06
N LEU A 133 -14.34 21.98 0.28
CA LEU A 133 -13.30 22.66 1.05
C LEU A 133 -12.58 23.71 0.20
N PHE A 134 -12.19 23.36 -1.03
CA PHE A 134 -11.41 24.22 -1.91
C PHE A 134 -12.13 25.55 -2.25
N ASP A 135 -13.45 25.48 -2.37
CA ASP A 135 -14.29 26.58 -2.78
C ASP A 135 -14.82 27.42 -1.61
N LEU A 136 -14.49 27.08 -0.35
CA LEU A 136 -14.91 27.88 0.81
C LEU A 136 -14.53 29.36 0.63
N PRO A 137 -15.38 30.29 1.10
CA PRO A 137 -15.00 31.69 1.19
C PRO A 137 -13.81 31.82 2.17
N MET A 138 -12.77 32.51 1.74
CA MET A 138 -11.60 32.79 2.58
C MET A 138 -11.60 34.24 3.10
N ASP A 139 -12.53 35.07 2.62
CA ASP A 139 -12.57 36.51 2.87
C ASP A 139 -11.16 37.13 2.71
N ASP A 140 -10.64 37.75 3.77
CA ASP A 140 -9.30 38.33 3.81
C ASP A 140 -8.23 37.45 4.49
N HIS A 141 -8.55 36.19 4.76
CA HIS A 141 -7.63 35.25 5.36
C HIS A 141 -6.63 34.70 4.34
N GLY A 142 -5.38 34.55 4.75
CA GLY A 142 -4.35 33.85 3.98
C GLY A 142 -4.50 32.34 4.06
N TYR A 143 -5.05 31.82 5.17
CA TYR A 143 -5.35 30.39 5.31
C TYR A 143 -6.51 30.13 6.26
N LEU A 144 -7.25 29.05 6.01
CA LEU A 144 -8.26 28.50 6.91
C LEU A 144 -7.73 27.21 7.56
N ALA A 145 -7.91 27.10 8.87
CA ALA A 145 -7.55 25.93 9.65
C ALA A 145 -8.36 25.85 10.96
N ILE A 146 -8.43 24.69 11.61
CA ILE A 146 -9.15 24.50 12.89
C ILE A 146 -8.68 25.49 13.97
N SER A 147 -7.38 25.73 14.02
CA SER A 147 -6.79 26.81 14.80
C SER A 147 -5.59 27.37 14.04
N ALA A 148 -5.17 28.60 14.38
CA ALA A 148 -4.07 29.26 13.69
C ALA A 148 -2.76 28.45 13.66
N LYS A 149 -2.57 27.52 14.59
CA LYS A 149 -1.37 26.66 14.70
C LYS A 149 -1.61 25.20 14.34
N ASP A 150 -2.85 24.79 14.12
CA ASP A 150 -3.16 23.45 13.64
C ASP A 150 -3.03 23.41 12.12
N THR A 151 -1.86 22.99 11.65
CA THR A 151 -1.53 22.97 10.22
C THR A 151 -1.76 21.59 9.59
N SER A 152 -2.53 20.69 10.22
CA SER A 152 -2.77 19.33 9.70
C SER A 152 -3.74 19.27 8.52
N VAL A 153 -4.68 20.21 8.44
CA VAL A 153 -5.51 20.49 7.26
C VAL A 153 -5.58 22.00 7.08
N MET A 154 -5.36 22.48 5.86
CA MET A 154 -5.47 23.92 5.56
C MET A 154 -6.07 24.15 4.18
N LEU A 155 -6.88 25.20 4.04
CA LEU A 155 -7.10 25.87 2.76
C LEU A 155 -6.22 27.11 2.71
N ILE A 156 -5.42 27.28 1.67
CA ILE A 156 -4.36 28.28 1.58
C ILE A 156 -4.59 29.16 0.36
N ASP A 157 -4.56 30.48 0.55
CA ASP A 157 -4.37 31.45 -0.53
C ASP A 157 -2.85 31.58 -0.76
N CYS A 158 -2.37 31.03 -1.86
CA CYS A 158 -0.94 30.94 -2.14
C CYS A 158 -0.30 32.31 -2.42
N ALA A 159 -1.07 33.30 -2.89
CA ALA A 159 -0.55 34.64 -3.09
C ALA A 159 -0.38 35.36 -1.75
N ARG A 160 -1.41 35.32 -0.90
CA ARG A 160 -1.38 35.97 0.43
C ARG A 160 -0.38 35.32 1.38
N MET A 161 -0.15 34.01 1.29
CA MET A 161 0.76 33.29 2.19
C MET A 161 2.23 33.27 1.76
N LYS A 162 2.56 33.56 0.50
CA LYS A 162 3.95 33.52 -0.01
C LYS A 162 4.99 34.29 0.83
N PRO A 163 4.68 35.48 1.39
CA PRO A 163 5.64 36.20 2.25
C PRO A 163 6.01 35.46 3.54
N TRP A 164 5.11 34.60 4.03
CA TRP A 164 5.22 33.90 5.31
C TRP A 164 5.67 32.45 5.15
N TRP A 165 5.18 31.78 4.11
CA TRP A 165 5.40 30.39 3.79
C TRP A 165 5.97 30.27 2.37
N ASN A 166 7.22 29.85 2.28
CA ASN A 166 7.92 29.63 1.02
C ASN A 166 9.01 28.57 1.20
N LEU A 167 9.60 28.15 0.09
CA LEU A 167 10.58 27.05 0.07
C LEU A 167 11.84 27.35 0.91
N GLU A 168 12.31 28.60 0.92
CA GLU A 168 13.49 28.98 1.71
C GLU A 168 13.23 28.83 3.21
N ARG A 169 12.14 29.44 3.71
CA ARG A 169 11.74 29.33 5.12
C ARG A 169 11.47 27.89 5.52
N ALA A 170 10.74 27.14 4.69
CA ALA A 170 10.40 25.75 4.99
C ALA A 170 11.62 24.83 5.15
N ARG A 171 12.76 25.18 4.52
CA ARG A 171 14.03 24.45 4.62
C ARG A 171 14.86 24.86 5.83
N ASN A 172 14.82 26.13 6.21
CA ASN A 172 15.75 26.72 7.18
C ASN A 172 15.13 26.95 8.56
N ASP A 173 13.85 27.28 8.62
CA ASP A 173 13.14 27.60 9.85
C ASP A 173 12.59 26.32 10.52
N ASP A 174 12.50 26.34 11.85
CA ASP A 174 11.86 25.26 12.60
C ASP A 174 10.32 25.35 12.49
N LYS A 175 9.63 24.22 12.74
CA LYS A 175 8.16 24.13 12.65
C LYS A 175 7.45 25.15 13.53
N LYS A 176 8.00 25.45 14.72
CA LYS A 176 7.37 26.37 15.67
C LYS A 176 7.40 27.78 15.09
N THR A 177 8.53 28.23 14.57
CA THR A 177 8.67 29.52 13.87
C THR A 177 7.71 29.60 12.67
N LEU A 178 7.69 28.57 11.82
CA LEU A 178 6.81 28.49 10.65
C LEU A 178 5.31 28.54 10.99
N SER A 179 4.92 28.08 12.17
CA SER A 179 3.53 28.10 12.63
C SER A 179 3.19 29.38 13.40
N ASP A 180 4.07 29.85 14.28
CA ASP A 180 3.80 30.96 15.18
C ASP A 180 3.82 32.32 14.48
N THR A 181 4.76 32.55 13.57
CA THR A 181 4.86 33.82 12.85
C THR A 181 3.57 34.19 12.12
N PRO A 182 3.03 33.36 11.21
CA PRO A 182 1.76 33.68 10.54
C PRO A 182 0.56 33.68 11.48
N ALA A 183 0.53 32.79 12.49
CA ALA A 183 -0.58 32.73 13.45
C ALA A 183 -0.74 34.02 14.28
N ASN A 184 0.34 34.79 14.45
CA ASN A 184 0.33 36.06 15.18
C ASN A 184 0.00 37.27 14.30
N ILE A 185 -0.18 37.10 12.98
CA ILE A 185 -0.57 38.19 12.08
C ILE A 185 -2.09 38.35 12.10
N PRO A 186 -2.63 39.50 12.56
CA PRO A 186 -4.07 39.71 12.62
C PRO A 186 -4.74 39.53 11.25
N GLY A 187 -5.82 38.78 11.21
CA GLY A 187 -6.59 38.53 9.99
C GLY A 187 -5.97 37.52 9.02
N LEU A 188 -4.75 37.01 9.25
CA LEU A 188 -4.14 36.06 8.32
C LEU A 188 -4.76 34.65 8.41
N TRP A 189 -5.20 34.25 9.60
CA TRP A 189 -5.91 32.99 9.84
C TRP A 189 -7.42 33.20 9.93
N GLY A 190 -8.18 32.29 9.29
CA GLY A 190 -9.62 32.13 9.45
C GLY A 190 -9.99 30.76 10.01
N ALA A 191 -11.09 30.70 10.77
CA ALA A 191 -11.56 29.46 11.36
C ALA A 191 -12.11 28.50 10.29
N LEU A 192 -11.69 27.24 10.36
CA LEU A 192 -12.23 26.15 9.56
C LEU A 192 -13.21 25.32 10.42
N ASP A 193 -14.31 24.87 9.81
CA ASP A 193 -15.25 23.97 10.47
C ASP A 193 -14.58 22.65 10.89
N GLY A 194 -14.89 22.16 12.09
CA GLY A 194 -14.37 20.91 12.65
C GLY A 194 -14.58 19.69 11.76
N GLY A 195 -15.64 19.69 10.94
CA GLY A 195 -15.91 18.61 9.99
C GLY A 195 -14.82 18.43 8.92
N TRP A 196 -14.04 19.47 8.61
CA TRP A 196 -12.94 19.40 7.62
C TRP A 196 -11.61 18.88 8.20
N ASN A 197 -11.55 18.62 9.50
CA ASN A 197 -10.41 17.97 10.16
C ASN A 197 -10.91 17.28 11.44
N THR A 198 -11.83 16.33 11.28
CA THR A 198 -12.43 15.63 12.41
C THR A 198 -11.45 14.60 12.93
N ARG A 199 -10.92 14.83 14.14
CA ARG A 199 -10.01 13.89 14.79
C ARG A 199 -10.78 12.65 15.25
N ASP A 200 -10.05 11.56 15.42
CA ASP A 200 -10.62 10.27 15.78
C ASP A 200 -11.35 10.28 17.14
N ASP A 201 -10.92 11.11 18.09
CA ASP A 201 -11.60 11.34 19.37
C ASP A 201 -12.79 12.31 19.31
N GLU A 202 -12.90 13.10 18.24
CA GLU A 202 -13.96 14.10 18.03
C GLU A 202 -15.11 13.59 17.13
N TYR A 203 -14.93 12.42 16.49
CA TYR A 203 -15.84 11.89 15.46
C TYR A 203 -17.31 11.79 15.90
N ALA A 204 -17.57 11.40 17.15
CA ALA A 204 -18.93 11.25 17.66
C ALA A 204 -19.68 12.59 17.81
N HIS A 205 -18.98 13.72 17.75
CA HIS A 205 -19.52 15.06 18.05
C HIS A 205 -19.60 15.97 16.82
N LEU A 206 -19.04 15.54 15.68
CA LEU A 206 -18.93 16.35 14.47
C LEU A 206 -19.47 15.59 13.26
N GLN A 207 -20.01 16.33 12.29
CA GLN A 207 -20.27 15.77 10.97
C GLN A 207 -18.95 15.71 10.19
N ALA A 208 -18.29 14.57 10.23
CA ALA A 208 -17.00 14.38 9.56
C ALA A 208 -17.13 14.45 8.03
N ARG A 209 -16.39 15.38 7.42
CA ARG A 209 -16.14 15.49 5.97
C ARG A 209 -14.73 15.00 5.61
N VAL A 210 -13.79 15.19 6.54
CA VAL A 210 -12.45 14.60 6.52
C VAL A 210 -12.18 14.00 7.90
N LEU A 211 -11.94 12.70 7.94
CA LEU A 211 -11.56 11.98 9.15
C LEU A 211 -10.03 11.91 9.25
N HIS A 212 -9.47 12.24 10.40
CA HIS A 212 -8.04 12.29 10.68
C HIS A 212 -7.66 11.28 11.78
N TYR A 213 -6.82 10.30 11.43
CA TYR A 213 -6.29 9.30 12.37
C TYR A 213 -5.05 9.82 13.10
N THR A 214 -5.27 10.59 14.17
CA THR A 214 -4.21 11.39 14.82
C THR A 214 -3.23 10.56 15.65
N ALA A 215 -3.71 9.47 16.26
CA ALA A 215 -2.88 8.62 17.11
C ALA A 215 -2.02 7.66 16.26
N LEU A 216 -0.73 7.98 16.11
CA LEU A 216 0.21 7.17 15.30
C LEU A 216 0.22 5.67 15.63
N HIS A 217 0.07 5.31 16.90
CA HIS A 217 0.05 3.91 17.38
C HIS A 217 -1.32 3.23 17.22
N GLN A 218 -2.31 3.92 16.66
CA GLN A 218 -3.62 3.38 16.33
C GLN A 218 -3.92 3.43 14.83
N GLN A 219 -3.03 4.02 14.01
CA GLN A 219 -3.25 4.12 12.56
C GLN A 219 -3.50 2.72 11.93
N PRO A 220 -4.67 2.49 11.30
CA PRO A 220 -5.11 1.14 10.84
C PRO A 220 -4.15 0.44 9.88
N TRP A 221 -3.37 1.21 9.12
CA TRP A 221 -2.45 0.68 8.12
C TRP A 221 -1.05 0.33 8.65
N GLN A 222 -0.74 0.72 9.90
CA GLN A 222 0.48 0.36 10.63
C GLN A 222 1.80 0.65 9.89
N PRO A 223 2.13 1.93 9.63
CA PRO A 223 3.22 2.29 8.73
C PRO A 223 4.61 1.91 9.23
N THR A 224 4.87 1.94 10.55
CA THR A 224 6.19 1.66 11.12
C THR A 224 6.11 0.69 12.32
N PRO A 225 5.85 -0.61 12.07
CA PRO A 225 5.61 -1.62 13.11
C PRO A 225 6.80 -1.93 14.02
N ARG A 226 8.01 -1.42 13.72
CA ARG A 226 9.16 -1.51 14.64
C ARG A 226 9.20 -0.36 15.64
N ASP A 227 8.56 0.77 15.33
CA ASP A 227 8.63 1.99 16.13
C ASP A 227 7.45 2.10 17.11
N TYR A 228 6.32 1.46 16.78
CA TYR A 228 5.10 1.50 17.59
C TYR A 228 4.51 0.11 17.83
N SER A 229 3.97 -0.08 19.03
CA SER A 229 3.02 -1.15 19.32
C SER A 229 1.63 -0.69 18.88
N TYR A 230 1.07 -1.34 17.86
CA TYR A 230 -0.22 -0.93 17.30
C TYR A 230 -1.40 -1.49 18.07
N HIS A 231 -2.37 -0.62 18.37
CA HIS A 231 -3.64 -0.97 18.98
C HIS A 231 -4.79 -0.68 18.00
N PRO A 232 -5.92 -1.42 18.07
CA PRO A 232 -7.07 -1.12 17.24
C PRO A 232 -7.56 0.31 17.45
N ASN A 233 -7.80 1.04 16.36
CA ASN A 233 -8.50 2.33 16.42
C ASN A 233 -10.02 2.07 16.48
N PRO A 234 -10.78 2.76 17.34
CA PRO A 234 -12.24 2.64 17.40
C PRO A 234 -12.96 2.88 16.06
N LEU A 235 -12.36 3.68 15.17
CA LEU A 235 -12.88 4.02 13.85
C LEU A 235 -12.15 3.29 12.72
N GLY A 236 -11.29 2.32 13.05
CA GLY A 236 -10.45 1.63 12.06
C GLY A 236 -11.24 0.91 10.96
N ASP A 237 -12.48 0.49 11.26
CA ASP A 237 -13.35 -0.18 10.29
C ASP A 237 -13.70 0.71 9.11
N LEU A 238 -13.88 2.03 9.30
CA LEU A 238 -14.13 2.96 8.19
C LEU A 238 -12.97 2.96 7.19
N TRP A 239 -11.74 2.90 7.68
CA TRP A 239 -10.56 2.79 6.83
C TRP A 239 -10.46 1.41 6.15
N PHE A 240 -10.71 0.33 6.90
CA PHE A 240 -10.68 -1.02 6.35
C PHE A 240 -11.79 -1.27 5.32
N GLU A 241 -12.94 -0.61 5.44
CA GLU A 241 -14.01 -0.64 4.44
C GLU A 241 -13.56 -0.04 3.11
N LEU A 242 -13.00 1.17 3.14
CA LEU A 242 -12.42 1.79 1.93
C LEU A 242 -11.34 0.92 1.31
N GLU A 243 -10.50 0.29 2.13
CA GLU A 243 -9.49 -0.64 1.63
C GLU A 243 -10.10 -1.89 0.99
N ARG A 244 -11.13 -2.50 1.59
CA ARG A 244 -11.81 -3.66 1.03
C ARG A 244 -12.49 -3.32 -0.29
N GLU A 245 -13.16 -2.17 -0.37
CA GLU A 245 -13.76 -1.70 -1.62
C GLU A 245 -12.69 -1.48 -2.71
N ALA A 246 -11.60 -0.78 -2.37
CA ALA A 246 -10.49 -0.56 -3.30
C ALA A 246 -9.87 -1.89 -3.76
N ASP A 247 -9.72 -2.87 -2.86
CA ASP A 247 -9.22 -4.21 -3.19
C ASP A 247 -10.20 -4.97 -4.12
N ALA A 248 -11.50 -4.91 -3.84
CA ALA A 248 -12.56 -5.55 -4.63
C ALA A 248 -12.66 -5.00 -6.05
N GLU A 249 -12.47 -3.68 -6.23
CA GLU A 249 -12.40 -3.05 -7.55
C GLU A 249 -11.04 -3.24 -8.25
N GLY A 250 -10.04 -3.75 -7.54
CA GLY A 250 -8.66 -3.82 -8.02
C GLY A 250 -8.02 -2.45 -8.22
N TYR A 251 -8.44 -1.47 -7.43
CA TYR A 251 -7.95 -0.10 -7.48
C TYR A 251 -6.49 -0.01 -7.05
N GLY A 252 -5.68 0.57 -7.93
CA GLY A 252 -4.38 1.17 -7.61
C GLY A 252 -4.27 2.47 -8.41
N PRO A 253 -3.70 3.55 -7.84
CA PRO A 253 -3.62 4.83 -8.54
C PRO A 253 -2.68 4.78 -9.74
N PHE A 254 -1.78 3.80 -9.85
CA PHE A 254 -0.84 3.68 -10.97
C PHE A 254 -1.01 2.35 -11.70
N ARG A 255 -0.61 2.32 -12.97
CA ARG A 255 -0.73 1.16 -13.86
C ARG A 255 0.35 1.16 -14.92
N ALA A 256 0.52 0.06 -15.64
CA ALA A 256 1.56 -0.09 -16.67
C ALA A 256 1.64 1.08 -17.67
N LYS A 257 0.48 1.61 -18.11
CA LYS A 257 0.41 2.76 -19.04
C LYS A 257 0.72 4.11 -18.40
N VAL A 258 0.51 4.23 -17.08
CA VAL A 258 0.75 5.45 -16.30
C VAL A 258 1.39 5.03 -14.98
N PRO A 259 2.68 4.64 -15.00
CA PRO A 259 3.38 4.20 -13.80
C PRO A 259 3.63 5.40 -12.89
N SER A 260 4.02 5.13 -11.64
CA SER A 260 4.34 6.18 -10.69
C SER A 260 5.46 7.10 -11.22
N PRO A 261 5.58 8.33 -10.69
CA PRO A 261 6.66 9.24 -11.07
C PRO A 261 8.06 8.64 -10.91
N TRP A 262 8.23 7.72 -9.96
CA TRP A 262 9.52 7.15 -9.55
C TRP A 262 9.92 5.88 -10.32
N TYR A 263 9.00 5.27 -11.08
CA TYR A 263 9.22 3.96 -11.71
C TYR A 263 10.41 3.95 -12.67
N ALA A 264 10.46 4.92 -13.59
CA ALA A 264 11.51 4.96 -14.61
C ALA A 264 12.90 5.23 -14.02
N GLU A 265 12.98 6.00 -12.94
CA GLU A 265 14.25 6.23 -12.24
C GLU A 265 14.70 4.99 -11.49
N ALA A 266 13.78 4.27 -10.83
CA ALA A 266 14.07 3.01 -10.18
C ALA A 266 14.64 1.96 -11.17
N LEU A 267 14.06 1.84 -12.37
CA LEU A 267 14.60 0.97 -13.42
C LEU A 267 16.00 1.39 -13.86
N ARG A 268 16.25 2.69 -14.07
CA ARG A 268 17.60 3.18 -14.42
C ARG A 268 18.61 2.95 -13.30
N ALA A 269 18.20 3.05 -12.05
CA ALA A 269 19.07 2.76 -10.91
C ALA A 269 19.39 1.27 -10.82
N LEU A 270 18.41 0.42 -11.13
CA LEU A 270 18.56 -1.03 -11.17
C LEU A 270 19.47 -1.49 -12.31
N ASP A 271 19.39 -0.88 -13.49
CA ASP A 271 20.28 -1.16 -14.63
C ASP A 271 21.77 -0.87 -14.34
N LYS A 272 22.08 -0.11 -13.28
CA LYS A 272 23.46 0.15 -12.83
C LYS A 272 23.98 -0.86 -11.82
N GLN A 273 23.11 -1.71 -11.29
CA GLN A 273 23.45 -2.70 -10.28
C GLN A 273 23.51 -4.08 -10.94
N THR A 274 24.51 -4.88 -10.58
CA THR A 274 24.53 -6.29 -10.97
C THR A 274 23.92 -7.12 -9.86
N ALA A 275 22.67 -7.55 -10.05
CA ALA A 275 22.01 -8.44 -9.11
C ALA A 275 22.60 -9.86 -9.21
N LYS A 276 22.88 -10.48 -8.06
CA LYS A 276 23.10 -11.93 -7.96
C LYS A 276 21.75 -12.63 -7.96
N PRO A 277 21.47 -13.48 -8.93
CA PRO A 277 20.20 -14.20 -8.98
C PRO A 277 20.13 -15.22 -7.84
N ARG A 278 18.90 -15.46 -7.35
CA ARG A 278 18.65 -16.39 -6.25
C ARG A 278 18.02 -17.66 -6.79
N GLN A 279 18.51 -18.80 -6.31
CA GLN A 279 17.88 -20.09 -6.56
C GLN A 279 16.58 -20.18 -5.76
N ALA A 280 15.59 -20.86 -6.34
CA ALA A 280 14.33 -21.08 -5.65
C ALA A 280 14.48 -22.10 -4.52
N SER A 281 13.67 -21.95 -3.48
CA SER A 281 13.64 -22.87 -2.34
C SER A 281 13.15 -24.27 -2.77
N PRO A 282 13.50 -25.34 -2.03
CA PRO A 282 13.01 -26.70 -2.33
C PRO A 282 11.48 -26.78 -2.45
N HIS A 283 10.75 -25.99 -1.65
CA HIS A 283 9.29 -25.92 -1.72
C HIS A 283 8.78 -25.32 -3.03
N ALA A 284 9.49 -24.34 -3.60
CA ALA A 284 9.16 -23.81 -4.92
C ALA A 284 9.38 -24.86 -6.03
N LEU A 285 10.44 -25.67 -5.91
CA LEU A 285 10.72 -26.77 -6.85
C LEU A 285 9.59 -27.83 -6.77
N GLU A 286 9.23 -28.25 -5.56
CA GLU A 286 8.14 -29.21 -5.31
C GLU A 286 6.81 -28.71 -5.87
N LEU A 287 6.47 -27.44 -5.66
CA LEU A 287 5.26 -26.84 -6.21
C LEU A 287 5.28 -26.80 -7.74
N THR A 288 6.43 -26.49 -8.34
CA THR A 288 6.62 -26.49 -9.80
C THR A 288 6.37 -27.87 -10.40
N HIS A 289 6.91 -28.93 -9.77
CA HIS A 289 6.65 -30.31 -10.15
C HIS A 289 5.18 -30.69 -9.98
N THR A 290 4.57 -30.36 -8.83
CA THR A 290 3.16 -30.67 -8.53
C THR A 290 2.19 -30.08 -9.55
N LEU A 291 2.49 -28.87 -10.04
CA LEU A 291 1.67 -28.17 -11.03
C LEU A 291 1.98 -28.57 -12.49
N ASN A 292 2.94 -29.49 -12.70
CA ASN A 292 3.42 -29.90 -14.02
C ASN A 292 3.75 -28.69 -14.91
N VAL A 293 4.59 -27.78 -14.40
CA VAL A 293 5.04 -26.60 -15.14
C VAL A 293 6.09 -27.00 -16.17
N SER A 294 5.87 -26.68 -17.44
CA SER A 294 6.78 -27.02 -18.54
C SER A 294 7.48 -25.81 -19.17
N GLY A 295 6.80 -24.66 -19.18
CA GLY A 295 7.30 -23.39 -19.69
C GLY A 295 7.36 -22.30 -18.63
N LEU A 296 8.44 -21.52 -18.64
CA LEU A 296 8.67 -20.42 -17.72
C LEU A 296 8.96 -19.13 -18.47
N GLN A 297 8.16 -18.10 -18.18
CA GLN A 297 8.55 -16.73 -18.45
C GLN A 297 9.32 -16.17 -17.24
N TRP A 298 10.58 -15.81 -17.42
CA TRP A 298 11.41 -15.29 -16.34
C TRP A 298 11.65 -13.79 -16.49
N CYS A 299 11.05 -13.01 -15.58
CA CYS A 299 11.24 -11.57 -15.48
C CYS A 299 12.39 -11.22 -14.52
N HIS A 300 13.36 -10.46 -15.01
CA HIS A 300 14.53 -10.04 -14.23
C HIS A 300 15.10 -8.71 -14.77
N PRO A 301 15.99 -8.03 -14.04
CA PRO A 301 16.67 -6.83 -14.52
C PRO A 301 17.46 -7.05 -15.80
N ARG A 302 17.70 -5.99 -16.57
CA ARG A 302 18.59 -6.04 -17.75
C ARG A 302 20.03 -6.31 -17.34
N ALA A 303 20.50 -5.55 -16.35
CA ALA A 303 21.83 -5.72 -15.79
C ALA A 303 21.80 -6.82 -14.71
N ARG A 304 22.35 -7.99 -15.04
CA ARG A 304 22.51 -9.10 -14.10
C ARG A 304 23.85 -9.78 -14.33
N GLN A 305 24.36 -10.43 -13.29
CA GLN A 305 25.46 -11.36 -13.48
C GLN A 305 24.96 -12.54 -14.34
N ALA A 306 25.81 -13.05 -15.24
CA ALA A 306 25.46 -14.19 -16.08
C ALA A 306 25.02 -15.36 -15.19
N LEU A 307 23.90 -15.97 -15.55
CA LEU A 307 23.36 -17.14 -14.87
C LEU A 307 23.82 -18.41 -15.54
N GLU A 308 24.02 -19.45 -14.73
CA GLU A 308 24.16 -20.81 -15.23
C GLU A 308 22.79 -21.44 -15.53
N SER A 309 21.70 -21.02 -14.86
CA SER A 309 20.35 -21.57 -15.06
C SER A 309 19.19 -20.69 -14.55
N ALA A 310 17.96 -21.01 -14.99
CA ALA A 310 16.71 -20.38 -14.54
C ALA A 310 16.34 -20.76 -13.09
N PRO A 311 15.50 -19.97 -12.38
CA PRO A 311 15.23 -20.19 -10.96
C PRO A 311 14.37 -21.43 -10.69
N LEU A 312 13.59 -21.89 -11.67
CA LEU A 312 12.73 -23.07 -11.56
C LEU A 312 13.14 -24.15 -12.58
N PRO A 313 12.98 -25.44 -12.24
CA PRO A 313 13.42 -26.56 -13.07
C PRO A 313 12.37 -26.86 -14.13
N VAL A 314 12.52 -26.23 -15.30
CA VAL A 314 11.57 -26.36 -16.43
C VAL A 314 12.29 -26.68 -17.73
N SER A 315 11.56 -27.22 -18.70
CA SER A 315 12.10 -27.57 -20.03
C SER A 315 12.28 -26.37 -20.96
N GLN A 316 11.48 -25.32 -20.80
CA GLN A 316 11.49 -24.14 -21.67
C GLN A 316 11.53 -22.86 -20.84
N VAL A 317 12.47 -21.97 -21.16
CA VAL A 317 12.63 -20.69 -20.47
C VAL A 317 12.64 -19.57 -21.50
N ARG A 318 11.78 -18.58 -21.28
CA ARG A 318 11.75 -17.31 -22.00
C ARG A 318 12.11 -16.19 -21.05
N GLU A 319 13.19 -15.49 -21.32
CA GLU A 319 13.62 -14.33 -20.53
C GLU A 319 12.89 -13.06 -20.96
N VAL A 320 12.52 -12.23 -19.99
CA VAL A 320 11.74 -11.02 -20.19
C VAL A 320 12.30 -9.89 -19.34
N THR A 321 12.56 -8.74 -19.95
CA THR A 321 13.00 -7.52 -19.24
C THR A 321 11.80 -6.70 -18.77
N PRO A 322 11.98 -5.75 -17.83
CA PRO A 322 10.88 -4.96 -17.28
C PRO A 322 10.14 -4.11 -18.33
N ASP A 323 10.77 -3.78 -19.46
CA ASP A 323 10.14 -2.98 -20.52
C ASP A 323 8.94 -3.70 -21.16
N ALA A 324 9.06 -5.02 -21.28
CA ALA A 324 8.03 -5.86 -21.87
C ALA A 324 6.77 -5.92 -21.00
N LEU A 325 6.84 -5.58 -19.70
CA LEU A 325 5.70 -5.53 -18.78
C LEU A 325 4.68 -4.44 -19.13
N THR A 326 5.06 -3.49 -19.99
CA THR A 326 4.15 -2.45 -20.49
C THR A 326 3.47 -2.83 -21.81
N GLY A 327 3.93 -3.91 -22.46
CA GLY A 327 3.41 -4.41 -23.72
C GLY A 327 2.36 -5.53 -23.55
N PRO A 328 1.91 -6.14 -24.67
CA PRO A 328 1.03 -7.30 -24.64
C PRO A 328 1.72 -8.49 -23.96
N ALA A 329 1.00 -9.12 -23.03
CA ALA A 329 1.49 -10.25 -22.25
C ALA A 329 1.51 -11.53 -23.11
N ALA A 330 2.68 -12.14 -23.25
CA ALA A 330 2.75 -13.56 -23.57
C ALA A 330 2.27 -14.37 -22.35
N ILE A 331 1.65 -15.52 -22.60
CA ILE A 331 1.11 -16.41 -21.57
C ILE A 331 1.95 -17.69 -21.55
N ASP A 332 2.47 -18.04 -20.38
CA ASP A 332 3.25 -19.26 -20.12
C ASP A 332 2.65 -20.05 -18.94
N ASP A 333 3.13 -21.28 -18.70
CA ASP A 333 2.67 -22.08 -17.55
C ASP A 333 2.99 -21.37 -16.22
N ALA A 334 4.22 -20.85 -16.11
CA ALA A 334 4.67 -20.12 -14.95
C ALA A 334 5.33 -18.79 -15.33
N VAL A 335 5.26 -17.84 -14.41
CA VAL A 335 6.05 -16.62 -14.44
C VAL A 335 6.92 -16.58 -13.18
N ALA A 336 8.23 -16.38 -13.35
CA ALA A 336 9.15 -16.11 -12.26
C ALA A 336 9.57 -14.64 -12.30
N VAL A 337 9.68 -13.99 -11.14
CA VAL A 337 10.29 -12.66 -11.02
C VAL A 337 11.33 -12.66 -9.91
N THR A 338 12.54 -12.18 -10.24
CA THR A 338 13.67 -12.18 -9.30
C THR A 338 14.52 -10.92 -9.45
N GLY A 339 14.89 -10.29 -8.33
CA GLY A 339 15.81 -9.15 -8.31
C GLY A 339 15.25 -7.89 -8.96
N LEU A 340 13.92 -7.77 -9.05
CA LEU A 340 13.23 -6.67 -9.72
C LEU A 340 12.30 -5.94 -8.74
N LEU A 341 11.31 -6.64 -8.19
CA LEU A 341 10.20 -6.03 -7.46
C LEU A 341 10.67 -5.23 -6.22
N GLU A 342 11.67 -5.72 -5.50
CA GLU A 342 12.23 -5.07 -4.31
C GLU A 342 12.88 -3.70 -4.60
N HIS A 343 13.25 -3.46 -5.86
CA HIS A 343 13.87 -2.23 -6.32
C HIS A 343 12.88 -1.23 -6.92
N LEU A 344 11.64 -1.64 -7.20
CA LEU A 344 10.60 -0.77 -7.73
C LEU A 344 9.99 0.10 -6.63
N PRO A 345 9.40 1.27 -6.95
CA PRO A 345 8.58 2.00 -6.00
C PRO A 345 7.41 1.11 -5.56
N GLY A 346 7.06 1.17 -4.28
CA GLY A 346 5.97 0.35 -3.76
C GLY A 346 4.66 0.62 -4.50
N GLU A 347 4.51 1.84 -5.06
CA GLU A 347 3.33 2.27 -5.82
C GLU A 347 3.11 1.46 -7.09
N ASP A 348 4.19 0.91 -7.66
CA ASP A 348 4.16 0.19 -8.92
C ASP A 348 4.06 -1.33 -8.75
N VAL A 349 4.47 -1.85 -7.59
CA VAL A 349 4.46 -3.29 -7.30
C VAL A 349 3.09 -3.94 -7.54
N PRO A 350 1.93 -3.37 -7.10
CA PRO A 350 0.64 -4.00 -7.30
C PRO A 350 0.32 -4.23 -8.78
N TRP A 351 0.52 -3.23 -9.64
CA TRP A 351 0.19 -3.37 -11.06
C TRP A 351 1.22 -4.25 -11.79
N VAL A 352 2.49 -4.22 -11.38
CA VAL A 352 3.52 -5.12 -11.92
C VAL A 352 3.18 -6.58 -11.59
N LEU A 353 2.83 -6.88 -10.34
CA LEU A 353 2.36 -8.22 -9.94
C LEU A 353 1.12 -8.64 -10.71
N ALA A 354 0.15 -7.74 -10.92
CA ALA A 354 -1.03 -8.03 -11.72
C ALA A 354 -0.68 -8.32 -13.18
N THR A 355 0.30 -7.62 -13.77
CA THR A 355 0.79 -7.93 -15.12
C THR A 355 1.46 -9.29 -15.18
N LEU A 356 2.34 -9.62 -14.23
CA LEU A 356 3.00 -10.93 -14.15
C LEU A 356 1.98 -12.06 -13.95
N ALA A 357 0.96 -11.85 -13.12
CA ALA A 357 -0.11 -12.81 -12.90
C ALA A 357 -0.92 -13.10 -14.18
N ARG A 358 -1.24 -12.07 -14.99
CA ARG A 358 -1.93 -12.26 -16.28
C ARG A 358 -1.12 -13.10 -17.28
N SER A 359 0.21 -13.09 -17.16
CA SER A 359 1.11 -13.90 -17.99
C SER A 359 1.26 -15.34 -17.51
N ALA A 360 0.75 -15.69 -16.31
CA ALA A 360 0.92 -17.01 -15.73
C ALA A 360 -0.39 -17.81 -15.75
N ARG A 361 -0.36 -19.05 -16.26
CA ARG A 361 -1.52 -19.96 -16.22
C ARG A 361 -1.65 -20.71 -14.91
N LYS A 362 -0.52 -21.10 -14.30
CA LYS A 362 -0.48 -22.03 -13.16
C LYS A 362 0.26 -21.47 -11.95
N LEU A 363 1.44 -20.89 -12.15
CA LEU A 363 2.35 -20.51 -11.07
C LEU A 363 2.94 -19.11 -11.25
N LEU A 364 2.86 -18.28 -10.21
CA LEU A 364 3.67 -17.07 -10.05
C LEU A 364 4.73 -17.28 -8.95
N TYR A 365 5.99 -17.33 -9.34
CA TYR A 365 7.11 -17.39 -8.42
C TYR A 365 7.72 -15.99 -8.21
N VAL A 366 7.89 -15.59 -6.96
CA VAL A 366 8.46 -14.30 -6.55
C VAL A 366 9.65 -14.54 -5.64
N GLY A 367 10.85 -14.22 -6.11
CA GLY A 367 12.08 -14.29 -5.33
C GLY A 367 12.62 -12.89 -5.02
N LEU A 368 12.70 -12.53 -3.73
CA LEU A 368 13.11 -11.20 -3.27
C LEU A 368 14.39 -11.26 -2.44
N THR A 369 15.19 -10.22 -2.53
CA THR A 369 16.26 -9.92 -1.57
C THR A 369 15.90 -8.66 -0.78
N LEU A 370 15.61 -8.83 0.51
CA LEU A 370 15.27 -7.73 1.41
C LEU A 370 16.45 -7.38 2.31
N SER A 371 16.50 -6.12 2.74
CA SER A 371 17.56 -5.66 3.64
C SER A 371 17.48 -6.36 5.01
N ALA A 372 18.64 -6.74 5.54
CA ALA A 372 18.81 -7.22 6.90
C ALA A 372 19.13 -6.08 7.90
N ALA A 373 19.20 -4.83 7.42
CA ALA A 373 19.52 -3.69 8.26
C ALA A 373 18.45 -3.45 9.32
N ARG A 374 18.88 -3.00 10.51
CA ARG A 374 17.97 -2.65 11.60
C ARG A 374 17.02 -1.54 11.13
N GLY A 375 15.71 -1.76 11.29
CA GLY A 375 14.69 -0.79 10.90
C GLY A 375 14.29 -0.83 9.42
N ALA A 376 14.87 -1.72 8.60
CA ALA A 376 14.49 -1.87 7.19
C ALA A 376 12.98 -2.13 7.02
N ASP A 377 12.40 -2.99 7.87
CA ASP A 377 10.97 -3.36 7.84
C ASP A 377 9.98 -2.18 8.04
N ASN A 378 10.47 -0.98 8.38
CA ASN A 378 9.66 0.25 8.40
C ASN A 378 9.41 0.82 6.99
N THR A 379 10.05 0.27 5.96
CA THR A 379 9.66 0.51 4.56
C THR A 379 8.77 -0.62 4.09
N ALA A 380 7.76 -0.29 3.27
CA ALA A 380 6.89 -1.31 2.70
C ALA A 380 7.68 -2.40 1.93
N ARG A 381 8.76 -2.00 1.25
CA ARG A 381 9.55 -2.89 0.38
C ARG A 381 10.41 -3.89 1.15
N ASP A 382 10.88 -3.55 2.34
CA ASP A 382 11.66 -4.47 3.18
C ASP A 382 10.79 -5.27 4.16
N ASN A 383 9.48 -5.02 4.19
CA ASN A 383 8.54 -5.68 5.09
C ASN A 383 7.92 -6.93 4.47
N ALA A 384 8.26 -8.11 5.00
CA ALA A 384 7.72 -9.40 4.52
C ALA A 384 6.17 -9.47 4.57
N ASN A 385 5.53 -8.87 5.57
CA ASN A 385 4.07 -8.89 5.70
C ASN A 385 3.40 -8.07 4.59
N TRP A 386 4.05 -7.00 4.12
CA TRP A 386 3.54 -6.22 3.00
C TRP A 386 3.53 -7.05 1.70
N TRP A 387 4.60 -7.78 1.39
CA TRP A 387 4.66 -8.69 0.23
C TRP A 387 3.62 -9.80 0.30
N ARG A 388 3.49 -10.45 1.46
CA ARG A 388 2.45 -11.46 1.71
C ARG A 388 1.05 -10.88 1.47
N ARG A 389 0.82 -9.62 1.87
CA ARG A 389 -0.44 -8.93 1.60
C ARG A 389 -0.65 -8.69 0.11
N GLN A 390 0.35 -8.20 -0.63
CA GLN A 390 0.23 -7.98 -2.08
C GLN A 390 -0.19 -9.26 -2.82
N LEU A 391 0.42 -10.40 -2.51
CA LEU A 391 0.07 -11.68 -3.11
C LEU A 391 -1.32 -12.20 -2.68
N ARG A 392 -1.75 -11.93 -1.44
CA ARG A 392 -3.11 -12.26 -0.98
C ARG A 392 -4.17 -11.44 -1.71
N THR A 393 -3.96 -10.13 -1.89
CA THR A 393 -4.85 -9.28 -2.70
C THR A 393 -4.88 -9.76 -4.14
N LEU A 394 -3.71 -10.08 -4.72
CA LEU A 394 -3.61 -10.65 -6.07
C LEU A 394 -4.41 -11.97 -6.21
N THR A 395 -4.41 -12.82 -5.17
CA THR A 395 -5.15 -14.09 -5.16
C THR A 395 -6.66 -13.90 -5.34
N GLN A 396 -7.21 -12.77 -4.85
CA GLN A 396 -8.64 -12.48 -5.02
C GLN A 396 -8.99 -12.21 -6.50
N GLN A 397 -8.08 -11.59 -7.24
CA GLN A 397 -8.26 -11.28 -8.67
C GLN A 397 -7.90 -12.46 -9.58
N TYR A 398 -6.93 -13.29 -9.17
CA TYR A 398 -6.45 -14.45 -9.93
C TYR A 398 -6.60 -15.74 -9.10
N PRO A 399 -7.84 -16.18 -8.76
CA PRO A 399 -8.06 -17.33 -7.87
C PRO A 399 -7.65 -18.69 -8.44
N HIS A 400 -7.30 -18.74 -9.72
CA HIS A 400 -6.79 -19.93 -10.40
C HIS A 400 -5.27 -20.11 -10.23
N LEU A 401 -4.55 -19.05 -9.83
CA LEU A 401 -3.10 -19.00 -9.83
C LEU A 401 -2.52 -19.48 -8.50
N ALA A 402 -1.60 -20.45 -8.53
CA ALA A 402 -0.75 -20.73 -7.40
C ALA A 402 0.37 -19.67 -7.33
N TRP A 403 0.82 -19.32 -6.14
CA TRP A 403 1.97 -18.45 -5.98
C TRP A 403 2.93 -18.92 -4.90
N HIS A 404 4.20 -18.62 -5.09
CA HIS A 404 5.29 -18.90 -4.16
C HIS A 404 6.13 -17.65 -3.95
N LEU A 405 6.49 -17.37 -2.70
CA LEU A 405 7.30 -16.23 -2.28
C LEU A 405 8.52 -16.73 -1.49
N ASP A 406 9.70 -16.47 -2.03
CA ASP A 406 10.99 -16.65 -1.35
C ASP A 406 11.56 -15.28 -0.99
N ILE A 407 11.84 -15.06 0.30
CA ILE A 407 12.51 -13.85 0.80
C ILE A 407 13.89 -14.22 1.35
N HIS A 408 14.91 -13.61 0.79
CA HIS A 408 16.30 -13.72 1.24
C HIS A 408 16.71 -12.47 2.01
N ARG A 409 17.31 -12.63 3.19
CA ARG A 409 17.82 -11.52 4.01
C ARG A 409 19.33 -11.64 4.22
N GLY A 410 20.13 -10.93 3.42
CA GLY A 410 21.59 -11.01 3.52
C GLY A 410 22.18 -12.38 3.13
N GLU A 411 23.51 -12.51 3.16
CA GLU A 411 24.19 -13.79 2.92
C GLU A 411 24.14 -14.68 4.17
N GLY A 412 23.74 -15.95 4.02
CA GLY A 412 23.75 -16.96 5.10
C GLY A 412 22.46 -17.07 5.93
N SER A 413 21.49 -16.17 5.78
CA SER A 413 20.18 -16.31 6.44
C SER A 413 19.32 -17.39 5.78
N PRO A 414 18.48 -18.10 6.54
CA PRO A 414 17.49 -19.01 5.97
C PRO A 414 16.50 -18.25 5.07
N VAL A 415 16.05 -18.91 4.01
CA VAL A 415 15.03 -18.36 3.11
C VAL A 415 13.69 -18.38 3.82
N GLU A 416 13.04 -17.22 3.94
CA GLU A 416 11.66 -17.13 4.38
C GLU A 416 10.73 -17.52 3.22
N THR A 417 10.06 -18.66 3.33
CA THR A 417 9.17 -19.17 2.29
C THR A 417 7.71 -18.97 2.67
N THR A 418 6.86 -18.60 1.71
CA THR A 418 5.40 -18.55 1.88
C THR A 418 4.74 -18.87 0.55
N GLN A 419 3.72 -19.72 0.53
CA GLN A 419 3.05 -20.09 -0.72
C GLN A 419 1.54 -20.22 -0.56
N SER A 420 0.83 -20.13 -1.68
CA SER A 420 -0.56 -20.56 -1.81
C SER A 420 -0.70 -21.47 -3.02
N ALA A 421 -1.02 -22.74 -2.76
CA ALA A 421 -1.22 -23.77 -3.79
C ALA A 421 -2.70 -24.15 -3.97
N LEU A 422 -3.62 -23.46 -3.27
CA LEU A 422 -5.06 -23.73 -3.29
C LEU A 422 -5.73 -23.08 -4.51
N THR A 423 -5.33 -23.51 -5.71
CA THR A 423 -5.93 -23.04 -6.96
C THR A 423 -7.39 -23.48 -7.04
N GLY A 424 -8.31 -22.58 -7.41
CA GLY A 424 -9.72 -22.93 -7.59
C GLY A 424 -10.54 -23.12 -6.30
N ALA A 425 -9.90 -23.21 -5.11
CA ALA A 425 -10.60 -23.29 -3.82
C ALA A 425 -11.52 -22.07 -3.51
N ARG A 426 -11.41 -21.03 -4.34
CA ARG A 426 -12.02 -19.72 -4.18
C ARG A 426 -12.83 -19.27 -5.41
N GLN A 427 -13.01 -20.14 -6.41
CA GLN A 427 -13.86 -19.83 -7.56
C GLN A 427 -15.34 -20.11 -7.23
N PRO A 428 -16.25 -19.12 -7.37
CA PRO A 428 -17.67 -19.34 -7.19
C PRO A 428 -18.19 -20.35 -8.22
N GLY A 429 -18.90 -21.39 -7.77
CA GLY A 429 -19.59 -22.33 -8.66
C GLY A 429 -18.79 -23.54 -9.16
N THR A 430 -17.50 -23.66 -8.82
CA THR A 430 -16.75 -24.90 -9.07
C THR A 430 -16.88 -25.85 -7.87
N ASN A 431 -17.66 -26.92 -8.02
CA ASN A 431 -17.82 -27.99 -7.02
C ASN A 431 -16.55 -28.83 -6.78
N SER A 432 -15.41 -28.44 -7.36
CA SER A 432 -14.14 -29.18 -7.35
C SER A 432 -13.10 -28.62 -6.38
N ALA A 433 -13.41 -27.56 -5.65
CA ALA A 433 -12.59 -27.12 -4.53
C ALA A 433 -12.69 -28.16 -3.41
N ARG A 434 -11.80 -29.16 -3.40
CA ARG A 434 -11.65 -30.08 -2.25
C ARG A 434 -11.48 -29.19 -1.02
N GLN A 435 -12.49 -29.16 -0.15
CA GLN A 435 -12.43 -28.34 1.07
C GLN A 435 -11.12 -28.71 1.79
N PRO A 436 -10.30 -27.71 2.18
CA PRO A 436 -9.03 -28.00 2.81
C PRO A 436 -9.27 -28.77 4.10
N HIS A 437 -8.52 -29.85 4.32
CA HIS A 437 -8.51 -30.55 5.60
C HIS A 437 -7.68 -29.75 6.58
N ILE A 438 -8.30 -29.24 7.64
CA ILE A 438 -7.64 -28.44 8.68
C ILE A 438 -7.19 -29.34 9.82
N TRP A 439 -5.97 -29.16 10.31
CA TRP A 439 -5.57 -29.67 11.62
C TRP A 439 -5.68 -28.61 12.70
N LEU A 440 -6.40 -28.91 13.78
CA LEU A 440 -6.48 -28.08 14.97
C LEU A 440 -5.42 -28.56 15.96
N LEU A 441 -4.31 -27.82 16.05
CA LEU A 441 -3.20 -28.18 16.93
C LEU A 441 -3.50 -27.74 18.36
N PHE A 442 -3.80 -28.70 19.24
CA PHE A 442 -4.23 -28.38 20.60
C PHE A 442 -3.07 -28.31 21.58
N GLY A 443 -2.99 -27.20 22.30
CA GLY A 443 -2.05 -26.99 23.39
C GLY A 443 -2.62 -27.41 24.74
N LYS A 444 -1.95 -26.99 25.82
CA LYS A 444 -2.35 -27.30 27.21
C LYS A 444 -3.55 -26.47 27.70
N HIS A 445 -3.79 -25.31 27.10
CA HIS A 445 -4.80 -24.37 27.56
C HIS A 445 -6.14 -24.67 26.88
N GLN A 446 -7.15 -25.07 27.67
CA GLN A 446 -8.47 -25.42 27.13
C GLN A 446 -9.19 -24.23 26.47
N GLY A 447 -8.97 -23.00 26.97
CA GLY A 447 -9.53 -21.78 26.37
C GLY A 447 -9.06 -21.57 24.93
N ASP A 448 -7.75 -21.65 24.69
CA ASP A 448 -7.15 -21.53 23.34
C ASP A 448 -7.68 -22.62 22.40
N ASN A 449 -7.80 -23.85 22.90
CA ASN A 449 -8.33 -24.97 22.12
C ASN A 449 -9.80 -24.75 21.73
N GLU A 450 -10.62 -24.19 22.63
CA GLU A 450 -12.03 -23.88 22.30
C GLU A 450 -12.15 -22.73 21.30
N GLN A 451 -11.26 -21.74 21.34
CA GLN A 451 -11.19 -20.70 20.29
C GLN A 451 -10.88 -21.30 18.92
N LEU A 452 -9.94 -22.25 18.84
CA LEU A 452 -9.64 -22.98 17.60
C LEU A 452 -10.84 -23.79 17.11
N ARG A 453 -11.59 -24.45 18.01
CA ARG A 453 -12.83 -25.15 17.64
C ARG A 453 -13.89 -24.20 17.13
N GLN A 454 -14.10 -23.06 17.80
CA GLN A 454 -15.07 -22.05 17.36
C GLN A 454 -14.73 -21.53 15.97
N LEU A 455 -13.45 -21.26 15.70
CA LEU A 455 -12.98 -20.89 14.36
C LEU A 455 -13.27 -21.98 13.34
N ALA A 456 -12.96 -23.24 13.64
CA ALA A 456 -13.23 -24.37 12.74
C ALA A 456 -14.73 -24.53 12.45
N ARG A 457 -15.59 -24.41 13.48
CA ARG A 457 -17.05 -24.42 13.33
C ARG A 457 -17.55 -23.28 12.42
N HIS A 458 -16.98 -22.08 12.57
CA HIS A 458 -17.31 -20.93 11.71
C HIS A 458 -16.87 -21.12 10.25
N LEU A 459 -15.72 -21.77 10.02
CA LEU A 459 -15.22 -22.05 8.68
C LEU A 459 -16.01 -23.17 7.98
N GLY A 460 -16.54 -24.13 8.74
CA GLY A 460 -17.30 -25.26 8.20
C GLY A 460 -16.47 -26.24 7.35
N TRP A 461 -15.14 -26.22 7.49
CA TRP A 461 -14.24 -27.11 6.76
C TRP A 461 -14.00 -28.41 7.53
N PRO A 462 -13.65 -29.52 6.84
CA PRO A 462 -13.23 -30.75 7.50
C PRO A 462 -12.04 -30.48 8.42
N CYS A 463 -12.17 -30.82 9.70
CA CYS A 463 -11.12 -30.58 10.67
C CYS A 463 -10.79 -31.83 11.48
N GLU A 464 -9.52 -31.99 11.82
CA GLU A 464 -9.01 -33.03 12.70
C GLU A 464 -8.28 -32.41 13.88
N GLU A 465 -8.64 -32.82 15.10
CA GLU A 465 -7.98 -32.35 16.31
C GLU A 465 -6.67 -33.13 16.51
N LYS A 466 -5.55 -32.41 16.60
CA LYS A 466 -4.21 -32.97 16.82
C LYS A 466 -3.68 -32.50 18.17
N PRO A 467 -3.84 -33.28 19.25
CA PRO A 467 -3.34 -32.91 20.57
C PRO A 467 -1.81 -32.93 20.60
N LEU A 468 -1.20 -31.77 20.87
CA LEU A 468 0.25 -31.64 20.94
C LEU A 468 0.77 -32.14 22.30
N GLN A 469 1.64 -33.14 22.26
CA GLN A 469 2.36 -33.60 23.44
C GLN A 469 3.78 -33.04 23.42
N PHE A 470 4.18 -32.38 24.51
CA PHE A 470 5.51 -31.75 24.62
C PHE A 470 6.48 -32.64 25.39
N ALA A 471 7.68 -32.86 24.83
CA ALA A 471 8.75 -33.61 25.48
C ALA A 471 9.41 -32.77 26.59
N GLY A 472 9.01 -33.00 27.85
CA GLY A 472 9.67 -32.51 29.07
C GLY A 472 9.73 -30.98 29.26
N LYS A 473 10.25 -30.51 30.42
CA LYS A 473 10.43 -29.07 30.69
C LYS A 473 11.38 -28.47 29.64
N PRO A 474 11.06 -27.31 29.04
CA PRO A 474 11.96 -26.66 28.11
C PRO A 474 13.29 -26.36 28.81
N ARG A 475 14.40 -26.90 28.30
CA ARG A 475 15.74 -26.43 28.69
C ARG A 475 15.75 -24.91 28.49
N LYS A 476 16.33 -24.15 29.44
CA LYS A 476 16.37 -22.66 29.43
C LYS A 476 16.79 -22.06 28.08
N TYR A 477 17.53 -22.82 27.26
CA TYR A 477 17.97 -22.48 25.91
C TYR A 477 16.88 -22.50 24.82
N ARG A 478 15.70 -23.09 25.04
CA ARG A 478 14.60 -23.13 24.05
C ARG A 478 13.92 -21.77 23.83
N MET A 479 14.01 -20.82 24.78
CA MET A 479 13.44 -19.47 24.59
C MET A 479 14.19 -18.62 23.56
N LEU A 480 15.40 -19.01 23.17
CA LEU A 480 16.23 -18.31 22.19
C LEU A 480 16.22 -18.98 20.80
N MET A 481 15.48 -20.07 20.64
CA MET A 481 15.37 -20.82 19.39
C MET A 481 14.10 -20.44 18.65
N PRO A 482 14.10 -20.41 17.30
CA PRO A 482 12.88 -20.28 16.53
C PRO A 482 11.91 -21.42 16.84
N PRO A 483 10.59 -21.22 16.62
CA PRO A 483 9.59 -22.28 16.77
C PRO A 483 10.03 -23.53 16.00
N SER A 484 10.08 -24.67 16.69
CA SER A 484 10.59 -25.92 16.14
C SER A 484 9.78 -27.10 16.68
N PRO A 485 9.50 -28.12 15.85
CA PRO A 485 8.83 -29.33 16.29
C PRO A 485 9.71 -30.18 17.23
N ALA A 486 11.00 -29.84 17.41
CA ALA A 486 11.89 -30.46 18.39
C ALA A 486 11.37 -30.39 19.84
N GLY A 487 10.36 -29.56 20.11
CA GLY A 487 9.62 -29.47 21.37
C GLY A 487 8.63 -30.60 21.64
N LEU A 488 8.21 -31.34 20.62
CA LEU A 488 7.14 -32.33 20.68
C LEU A 488 7.67 -33.73 21.02
N SER A 489 6.81 -34.60 21.57
CA SER A 489 7.11 -36.03 21.68
C SER A 489 7.18 -36.65 20.28
N GLN A 490 7.90 -37.77 20.14
CA GLN A 490 7.96 -38.47 18.85
C GLN A 490 6.58 -38.93 18.36
N GLU A 491 5.70 -39.33 19.29
CA GLU A 491 4.32 -39.71 18.99
C GLU A 491 3.53 -38.52 18.39
N SER A 492 3.63 -37.35 19.01
CA SER A 492 2.96 -36.14 18.50
C SER A 492 3.56 -35.68 17.18
N LEU A 493 4.88 -35.83 16.98
CA LEU A 493 5.54 -35.54 15.71
C LEU A 493 5.03 -36.45 14.57
N ALA A 494 4.87 -37.75 14.84
CA ALA A 494 4.39 -38.72 13.86
C ALA A 494 2.96 -38.42 13.41
N GLN A 495 2.11 -37.90 14.30
CA GLN A 495 0.73 -37.51 13.98
C GLN A 495 0.62 -36.23 13.13
N LEU A 496 1.72 -35.48 12.96
CA LEU A 496 1.78 -34.23 12.19
C LEU A 496 2.42 -34.41 10.80
N GLN A 497 2.60 -35.65 10.33
CA GLN A 497 3.05 -35.87 8.95
C GLN A 497 1.87 -35.69 7.98
N PRO A 498 1.95 -34.75 7.03
CA PRO A 498 0.90 -34.59 6.03
C PRO A 498 0.70 -35.91 5.26
N PRO A 499 -0.53 -36.23 4.85
CA PRO A 499 -0.86 -37.50 4.20
C PRO A 499 -0.14 -37.72 2.86
#